data_AF-A0A150NRB1-F1
#
_entry.id   AF-A0A150NRB1-F1
#
_cell.length_a   1.000
_cell.length_b   1.000
_cell.length_c   1.000
_cell.angle_alpha   90.00
_cell.angle_beta   90.00
_cell.angle_gamma   90.00
#
_symmetry.space_group_name_H-M   'P 1'
#
loop_
_entity.id
_entity.type
_entity.pdbx_description
1 polymer ?
#
loop_
_entity_poly.entity_id
_entity_poly.type
_entity_poly.pdbx_seq_one_letter_code
_entity_poly.pdbx_strand_id
1 'polypeptide(L)'
;MKEQAEAYEKGDNILTYGLKEWYPQIRPLVGEFCQIKQDLICYYQYFQTYYQQNPQNDWQKLYPPAFYQQYFLKKYGRIERMEESNGITKK
;
A
#
# COMPACT_ATOMS: atom_id res chain seq x y z
N MET A 1 -3.24 -12.74 -19.63
CA MET A 1 -4.32 -13.52 -20.27
C MET A 1 -5.33 -14.10 -19.29
N LYS A 2 -4.93 -14.61 -18.11
CA LYS A 2 -5.88 -15.17 -17.13
C LYS A 2 -6.97 -14.18 -16.68
N GLU A 3 -6.59 -12.96 -16.29
CA GLU A 3 -7.53 -11.92 -15.85
C GLU A 3 -8.56 -11.55 -16.93
N GLN A 4 -8.13 -11.48 -18.19
CA GLN A 4 -9.02 -11.21 -19.32
C GLN A 4 -9.98 -12.37 -19.61
N ALA A 5 -9.53 -13.62 -19.43
CA ALA A 5 -10.39 -14.79 -19.58
C ALA A 5 -11.52 -14.79 -18.53
N GLU A 6 -11.18 -14.49 -17.26
CA GLU A 6 -12.17 -14.37 -16.18
C GLU A 6 -13.16 -13.22 -16.38
N ALA A 7 -12.72 -12.12 -17.01
CA ALA A 7 -13.60 -11.01 -17.38
C ALA A 7 -14.60 -11.43 -18.48
N TYR A 8 -14.11 -12.12 -19.52
CA TYR A 8 -14.98 -12.60 -20.60
C TYR A 8 -16.03 -13.60 -20.12
N GLU A 9 -15.70 -14.49 -19.18
CA GLU A 9 -16.68 -15.40 -18.57
C GLU A 9 -17.85 -14.67 -17.91
N LYS A 10 -17.64 -13.43 -17.46
CA LYS A 10 -18.66 -12.56 -16.85
C LYS A 10 -19.34 -11.62 -17.84
N GLY A 11 -19.02 -11.73 -19.13
CA GLY A 11 -19.51 -10.83 -20.17
C GLY A 11 -18.82 -9.46 -20.19
N ASP A 12 -17.67 -9.33 -19.53
CA ASP A 12 -16.89 -8.10 -19.44
C ASP A 12 -15.65 -8.16 -20.35
N ASN A 13 -15.01 -7.00 -20.59
CA ASN A 13 -13.81 -6.88 -21.41
C ASN A 13 -12.87 -5.80 -20.84
N ILE A 14 -11.80 -6.20 -20.14
CA ILE A 14 -10.88 -5.25 -19.51
C ILE A 14 -10.17 -4.35 -20.53
N LEU A 15 -10.10 -4.75 -21.80
CA LEU A 15 -9.52 -3.93 -22.87
C LEU A 15 -10.40 -2.71 -23.23
N THR A 16 -11.65 -2.69 -22.79
CA THR A 16 -12.56 -1.53 -22.95
C THR A 16 -12.49 -0.56 -21.78
N TYR A 17 -11.75 -0.90 -20.72
CA TYR A 17 -11.62 -0.04 -19.56
C TYR A 17 -10.83 1.23 -19.89
N GLY A 18 -11.25 2.34 -19.28
CA GLY A 18 -10.61 3.63 -19.44
C GLY A 18 -9.31 3.75 -18.64
N LEU A 19 -8.65 4.89 -18.76
CA LEU A 19 -7.36 5.13 -18.09
C LEU A 19 -7.47 5.09 -16.56
N LYS A 20 -8.64 5.47 -16.00
CA LYS A 20 -8.86 5.56 -14.55
C LYS A 20 -8.89 4.20 -13.87
N GLU A 21 -9.32 3.17 -14.58
CA GLU A 21 -9.35 1.80 -14.10
C GLU A 21 -7.94 1.20 -13.99
N TRP A 22 -6.98 1.80 -14.71
CA TRP A 22 -5.57 1.39 -14.71
C TRP A 22 -4.66 2.32 -13.90
N TYR A 23 -5.14 3.46 -13.44
CA TYR A 23 -4.28 4.52 -12.91
C TYR A 23 -4.78 5.14 -11.59
N PRO A 24 -3.87 5.43 -10.65
CA PRO A 24 -2.48 4.99 -10.60
C PRO A 24 -2.37 3.52 -10.18
N GLN A 25 -1.39 2.78 -10.73
CA GLN A 25 -1.07 1.44 -10.25
C GLN A 25 -0.26 1.54 -8.96
N ILE A 26 -0.95 1.74 -7.83
CA ILE A 26 -0.32 1.79 -6.51
C ILE A 26 0.27 0.41 -6.16
N ARG A 27 1.55 0.21 -6.48
CA ARG A 27 2.28 -1.02 -6.20
C ARG A 27 3.67 -0.72 -5.66
N PRO A 28 4.16 -1.50 -4.69
CA PRO A 28 5.55 -1.42 -4.27
C PRO A 28 6.47 -2.05 -5.33
N LEU A 29 7.77 -1.76 -5.23
CA LEU A 29 8.79 -2.46 -6.02
C LEU A 29 8.97 -3.87 -5.46
N VAL A 30 8.61 -4.89 -6.24
CA VAL A 30 8.71 -6.31 -5.85
C VAL A 30 9.68 -7.02 -6.80
N GLY A 31 10.64 -7.75 -6.23
CA GLY A 31 11.62 -8.52 -6.99
C GLY A 31 12.88 -8.85 -6.19
N GLU A 32 13.77 -9.61 -6.82
CA GLU A 32 15.09 -9.90 -6.28
C GLU A 32 16.05 -8.74 -6.58
N PHE A 33 16.45 -8.02 -5.53
CA PHE A 33 17.35 -6.89 -5.67
C PHE A 33 18.78 -7.31 -5.31
N CYS A 34 19.72 -7.21 -6.26
CA CYS A 34 21.12 -7.57 -6.03
C CYS A 34 21.76 -6.79 -4.85
N GLN A 35 21.30 -5.56 -4.63
CA GLN A 35 21.84 -4.61 -3.65
C GLN A 35 21.13 -4.66 -2.28
N ILE A 36 19.91 -5.21 -2.19
CA ILE A 36 19.14 -5.23 -0.95
C ILE A 36 19.20 -6.64 -0.38
N LYS A 37 19.77 -6.78 0.81
CA LYS A 37 19.86 -8.06 1.54
C LYS A 37 18.90 -8.13 2.71
N GLN A 38 18.27 -7.00 3.05
CA GLN A 38 17.31 -6.88 4.13
C GLN A 38 15.95 -7.42 3.71
N ASP A 39 15.21 -7.94 4.69
CA ASP A 39 13.80 -8.27 4.52
C ASP A 39 12.97 -7.02 4.22
N LEU A 40 12.17 -7.09 3.16
CA LEU A 40 11.32 -6.01 2.68
C LEU A 40 9.86 -6.11 3.17
N ILE A 41 9.49 -7.14 3.94
CA ILE A 41 8.12 -7.32 4.45
C ILE A 41 7.60 -6.07 5.16
N CYS A 42 8.39 -5.48 6.06
CA CYS A 42 8.01 -4.27 6.78
C CYS A 42 7.81 -3.08 5.83
N TYR A 43 8.68 -2.92 4.84
CA TYR A 43 8.53 -1.87 3.83
C TYR A 43 7.21 -2.03 3.06
N TYR A 44 6.87 -3.24 2.63
CA TYR A 44 5.62 -3.52 1.92
C TYR A 44 4.39 -3.19 2.76
N GLN A 45 4.39 -3.59 4.04
CA GLN A 45 3.31 -3.28 4.97
C GLN A 45 3.14 -1.77 5.17
N TYR A 46 4.23 -1.02 5.35
CA TYR A 46 4.18 0.42 5.54
C TYR A 46 3.74 1.16 4.27
N PHE A 47 4.24 0.72 3.10
CA PHE A 47 3.84 1.24 1.81
C PHE A 47 2.32 1.08 1.61
N GLN A 48 1.80 -0.13 1.83
CA GLN A 48 0.38 -0.42 1.64
C GLN A 48 -0.48 0.40 2.61
N THR A 49 -0.08 0.46 3.89
CA THR A 49 -0.78 1.25 4.91
C THR A 49 -0.86 2.72 4.52
N TYR A 50 0.23 3.30 4.00
CA TYR A 50 0.25 4.70 3.58
C TYR A 50 -0.78 4.98 2.50
N TYR A 51 -0.80 4.19 1.42
CA TYR A 51 -1.72 4.46 0.31
C TYR A 51 -3.18 4.08 0.60
N GLN A 52 -3.43 3.12 1.48
CA GLN A 52 -4.79 2.87 2.00
C GLN A 52 -5.34 4.07 2.75
N GLN A 53 -4.48 4.78 3.49
CA GLN A 53 -4.88 5.91 4.33
C GLN A 53 -4.83 7.26 3.61
N ASN A 54 -4.11 7.33 2.49
CA ASN A 54 -3.98 8.53 1.66
C ASN A 54 -4.27 8.13 0.21
N PRO A 55 -5.53 7.87 -0.13
CA PRO A 55 -5.89 7.45 -1.47
C PRO A 55 -5.45 8.52 -2.47
N GLN A 56 -4.60 8.12 -3.41
CA GLN A 56 -4.21 8.97 -4.54
C GLN A 56 -4.84 8.39 -5.81
N ASN A 57 -5.73 9.16 -6.43
CA ASN A 57 -6.48 8.73 -7.61
C ASN A 57 -5.89 9.29 -8.91
N ASP A 58 -4.99 10.28 -8.81
CA ASP A 58 -4.49 11.04 -9.96
C ASP A 58 -2.99 10.91 -10.19
N TRP A 59 -2.22 10.27 -9.29
CA TRP A 59 -0.79 9.98 -9.44
C TRP A 59 -0.25 9.21 -8.24
N GLN A 60 0.90 8.55 -8.40
CA GLN A 60 1.59 7.86 -7.31
C GLN A 60 2.87 8.61 -6.92
N LYS A 61 2.94 9.17 -5.71
CA LYS A 61 4.19 9.72 -5.17
C LYS A 61 5.05 8.66 -4.49
N LEU A 62 6.08 8.17 -5.15
CA LEU A 62 7.03 7.26 -4.50
C LEU A 62 7.97 8.00 -3.55
N TYR A 63 8.05 7.53 -2.31
CA TYR A 63 8.97 8.01 -1.29
C TYR A 63 10.02 6.94 -0.96
N PRO A 64 11.15 7.32 -0.34
CA PRO A 64 12.11 6.35 0.18
C PRO A 64 11.47 5.44 1.26
N PRO A 65 11.90 4.18 1.42
CA PRO A 65 11.37 3.26 2.44
C PRO A 65 11.31 3.85 3.86
N ALA A 66 12.34 4.60 4.25
CA ALA A 66 12.42 5.27 5.56
C ALA A 66 11.23 6.22 5.82
N PHE A 67 10.70 6.86 4.77
CA PHE A 67 9.54 7.75 4.91
C PHE A 67 8.30 6.97 5.35
N TYR A 68 8.01 5.84 4.73
CA TYR A 68 6.83 5.02 5.05
C TYR A 68 6.92 4.46 6.48
N GLN A 69 8.11 4.05 6.89
CA GLN A 69 8.37 3.64 8.27
C GLN A 69 8.10 4.77 9.27
N GLN A 70 8.64 5.97 9.02
CA GLN A 70 8.40 7.13 9.88
C GLN A 70 6.92 7.51 9.93
N TYR A 71 6.22 7.47 8.80
CA TYR A 71 4.78 7.73 8.74
C TYR A 71 4.01 6.76 9.63
N PHE A 72 4.33 5.45 9.54
CA PHE A 72 3.71 4.43 10.36
C PHE A 72 4.01 4.64 11.85
N LEU A 73 5.28 4.74 12.23
CA LEU A 73 5.70 4.92 13.63
C LEU A 73 5.11 6.17 14.28
N LYS A 74 5.07 7.30 13.55
CA LYS A 74 4.50 8.54 14.06
C LYS A 74 2.99 8.42 14.27
N LYS A 75 2.29 7.69 13.40
CA LYS A 75 0.84 7.54 13.47
C LYS A 75 0.44 6.57 14.57
N TYR A 76 1.04 5.39 14.63
CA TYR A 76 0.67 4.35 15.61
C TYR A 76 1.36 4.51 16.97
N GLY A 77 2.61 4.98 17.02
CA GLY A 77 3.25 5.36 18.29
C GLY A 77 2.65 6.62 18.93
N ARG A 78 1.75 7.33 18.23
CA ARG A 78 0.90 8.37 18.82
C ARG A 78 -0.44 7.82 19.33
N ILE A 79 -0.96 6.76 18.70
CA ILE A 79 -2.17 6.06 19.17
C ILE A 79 -1.87 5.31 20.47
N GLU A 80 -0.76 4.56 20.55
CA GLU A 80 -0.34 3.86 21.78
C GLU A 80 -0.18 4.84 22.96
N ARG A 81 0.49 5.98 22.75
CA ARG A 81 0.60 7.02 23.78
C ARG A 81 -0.72 7.69 24.16
N MET A 82 -1.68 7.76 23.22
CA MET A 82 -3.03 8.26 23.52
C MET A 82 -3.85 7.21 24.29
N GLU A 83 -3.77 5.92 23.93
CA GLU A 83 -4.43 4.81 24.65
C GLU A 83 -3.88 4.65 26.08
N GLU A 84 -2.56 4.75 26.27
CA GLU A 84 -1.91 4.76 27.57
C GLU A 84 -2.32 5.98 28.42
N SER A 85 -2.41 7.17 27.81
CA SER A 85 -2.87 8.38 28.51
C SER A 85 -4.37 8.37 28.85
N ASN A 86 -5.18 7.61 28.11
CA ASN A 86 -6.62 7.46 28.32
C ASN A 86 -6.98 6.24 29.19
N GLY A 87 -6.00 5.49 29.72
CA GLY A 87 -6.23 4.42 30.69
C GLY A 87 -7.01 3.22 30.17
N ILE A 88 -7.11 3.02 28.84
CA ILE A 88 -7.77 1.84 28.28
C ILE A 88 -6.74 0.70 28.24
N THR A 89 -6.54 0.07 29.39
CA THR A 89 -5.83 -1.21 29.47
C THR A 89 -6.70 -2.27 28.82
N LYS A 90 -6.26 -2.80 27.66
CA LYS A 90 -6.85 -4.02 27.08
C LYS A 90 -6.66 -5.16 28.08
N LYS A 91 -7.77 -5.68 28.60
CA LYS A 91 -7.83 -6.98 29.31
C LYS A 91 -7.49 -8.12 28.37
#